data_AF-A0AAU6ECE0-F1
#
_entry.id   AF-A0AAU6ECE0-F1
#
_cell.length_a   1.000
_cell.length_b   1.000
_cell.length_c   1.000
_cell.angle_alpha   90.00
_cell.angle_beta   90.00
_cell.angle_gamma   90.00
#
_symmetry.space_group_name_H-M   'P 1'
#
loop_
_entity.id
_entity.type
_entity.pdbx_description
1 polymer ?
#
loop_
_entity_poly.entity_id
_entity_poly.type
_entity_poly.pdbx_seq_one_letter_code
_entity_poly.pdbx_strand_id
1 'polypeptide(L)'
;MNATENRLRDALPVTENRLRDALSGAAATAVDVRPLAVRTRRRSRVPMLLVAAVTVTAVVGAGYAWGGRPDPRTATAVQAPPGPKLEISVFLCKKRDPFPQCEDRSPNRAKIAEALWSRRDVAWIGFEDQAESYENFKEHNKANKELITAIQVKDMPISFRVTPEPGADRKAIVAAVRTLPGVANVIDQGCLSPEGKC
;
A
#
# COMPACT_ATOMS: atom_id res chain seq x y z
N MET A 1 36.36 21.14 -25.89
CA MET A 1 35.54 21.55 -24.73
C MET A 1 34.14 21.82 -25.26
N ASN A 2 33.15 21.01 -24.87
CA ASN A 2 31.89 20.83 -25.61
C ASN A 2 30.72 21.56 -24.93
N ALA A 3 29.91 22.30 -25.70
CA ALA A 3 28.85 23.21 -25.22
C ALA A 3 27.71 22.52 -24.43
N THR A 4 27.59 21.20 -24.53
CA THR A 4 26.57 20.38 -23.85
C THR A 4 26.86 20.16 -22.36
N GLU A 5 28.12 20.20 -21.93
CA GLU A 5 28.48 19.98 -20.53
C GLU A 5 28.12 21.17 -19.62
N ASN A 6 28.11 22.38 -20.19
CA ASN A 6 27.80 23.60 -19.44
C ASN A 6 26.31 23.69 -19.04
N ARG A 7 25.39 23.16 -19.88
CA ARG A 7 23.96 23.18 -19.57
C ARG A 7 23.56 22.25 -18.42
N LEU A 8 24.32 21.18 -18.19
CA LEU A 8 24.06 20.27 -17.07
C LEU A 8 24.54 20.84 -15.73
N ARG A 9 25.60 21.66 -15.71
CA ARG A 9 26.09 22.32 -14.49
C ARG A 9 25.14 23.43 -14.01
N ASP A 10 24.46 24.12 -14.92
CA ASP A 10 23.55 25.22 -14.58
C ASP A 10 22.15 24.74 -14.11
N ALA A 11 21.76 23.49 -14.42
CA ALA A 11 20.42 22.97 -14.11
C ALA A 11 20.28 22.41 -12.68
N LEU A 12 21.36 21.90 -12.10
CA LEU A 12 21.39 21.33 -10.74
C LEU A 12 21.17 22.34 -9.59
N PRO A 13 21.75 23.57 -9.59
CA PRO A 13 21.51 24.51 -8.50
C PRO A 13 20.10 25.10 -8.50
N VAL A 14 19.43 25.12 -9.66
CA VAL A 14 18.08 25.69 -9.81
C VAL A 14 17.01 24.78 -9.20
N THR A 15 17.18 23.46 -9.29
CA THR A 15 16.23 22.49 -8.70
C THR A 15 16.36 22.42 -7.18
N GLU A 16 17.58 22.49 -6.64
CA GLU A 16 17.81 22.47 -5.19
C GLU A 16 17.28 23.73 -4.50
N ASN A 17 17.47 24.91 -5.12
CA ASN A 17 16.91 26.16 -4.61
C ASN A 17 15.37 26.14 -4.61
N ARG A 18 14.73 25.56 -5.63
CA ARG A 18 13.27 25.41 -5.64
C ARG A 18 12.76 24.44 -4.58
N LEU A 19 13.51 23.39 -4.25
CA LEU A 19 13.18 22.48 -3.15
C LEU A 19 13.29 23.20 -1.79
N ARG A 20 14.35 24.00 -1.59
CA ARG A 20 14.52 24.81 -0.37
C ARG A 20 13.43 25.87 -0.18
N ASP A 21 12.99 26.51 -1.25
CA ASP A 21 11.89 27.49 -1.19
C ASP A 21 10.56 26.82 -0.88
N ALA A 22 10.28 25.65 -1.46
CA ALA A 22 9.07 24.88 -1.17
C ALA A 22 9.04 24.38 0.30
N LEU A 23 10.18 23.93 0.83
CA LEU A 23 10.31 23.51 2.24
C LEU A 23 10.22 24.69 3.21
N SER A 24 10.79 25.84 2.86
CA SER A 24 10.71 27.06 3.68
C SER A 24 9.29 27.63 3.73
N GLY A 25 8.53 27.53 2.62
CA GLY A 25 7.11 27.89 2.58
C GLY A 25 6.23 26.98 3.47
N ALA A 26 6.56 25.69 3.56
CA ALA A 26 5.85 24.76 4.46
C ALA A 26 6.15 25.04 5.94
N ALA A 27 7.40 25.43 6.27
CA ALA A 27 7.79 25.79 7.63
C ALA A 27 7.09 27.07 8.16
N ALA A 28 6.66 27.97 7.26
CA ALA A 28 5.93 29.18 7.64
C ALA A 28 4.47 28.95 8.06
N THR A 29 3.94 27.72 7.91
CA THR A 29 2.54 27.39 8.28
C THR A 29 2.43 26.51 9.53
N ALA A 30 3.57 26.11 10.11
CA ALA A 30 3.61 25.40 11.37
C ALA A 30 4.39 26.24 12.39
N VAL A 31 3.68 26.89 13.31
CA VAL A 31 4.01 27.10 14.73
C VAL A 31 3.08 28.20 15.26
N ASP A 32 1.89 27.80 15.70
CA ASP A 32 1.33 28.37 16.92
C ASP A 32 1.58 27.34 18.03
N VAL A 33 2.85 27.24 18.43
CA VAL A 33 3.25 26.40 19.56
C VAL A 33 3.28 27.32 20.77
N ARG A 34 2.28 27.17 21.64
CA ARG A 34 2.22 27.79 22.96
C ARG A 34 3.58 27.65 23.66
N PRO A 35 4.18 28.75 24.16
CA PRO A 35 5.47 28.67 24.80
C PRO A 35 5.37 27.89 26.11
N LEU A 36 6.25 26.91 26.28
CA LEU A 36 6.49 26.20 27.54
C LEU A 36 6.99 27.21 28.59
N ALA A 37 6.16 27.52 29.57
CA ALA A 37 6.53 28.39 30.68
C ALA A 37 7.59 27.70 31.57
N VAL A 38 8.80 28.24 31.56
CA VAL A 38 9.91 27.82 32.43
C VAL A 38 9.59 28.22 33.87
N ARG A 39 9.41 27.22 34.75
CA ARG A 39 9.12 27.39 36.17
C ARG A 39 10.37 27.89 36.91
N THR A 40 10.49 29.19 37.10
CA THR A 40 11.50 29.78 37.98
C THR A 40 11.14 29.54 39.45
N ARG A 41 12.06 28.91 40.18
CA ARG A 41 11.91 28.52 41.58
C ARG A 41 12.16 29.75 42.47
N ARG A 42 11.13 30.55 42.77
CA ARG A 42 11.23 31.64 43.75
C ARG A 42 10.99 31.10 45.16
N ARG A 43 11.97 31.33 46.03
CA ARG A 43 12.09 30.85 47.41
C ARG A 43 11.29 31.76 48.36
N SER A 44 10.38 31.14 49.12
CA SER A 44 9.94 31.50 50.49
C SER A 44 8.91 32.61 50.74
N ARG A 45 8.03 32.28 51.70
CA ARG A 45 7.15 33.06 52.60
C ARG A 45 5.74 33.42 52.12
N VAL A 46 4.78 32.52 52.39
CA VAL A 46 3.37 32.88 52.61
C VAL A 46 2.80 31.96 53.72
N PRO A 47 2.10 32.50 54.74
CA PRO A 47 1.66 31.74 55.90
C PRO A 47 0.46 30.83 55.64
N MET A 48 0.39 29.78 56.44
CA MET A 48 -0.66 28.77 56.57
C MET A 48 -2.03 29.38 56.84
N LEU A 49 -3.07 28.98 56.08
CA LEU A 49 -4.52 28.96 56.39
C LEU A 49 -5.22 28.40 55.12
N LEU A 50 -5.49 27.10 55.03
CA LEU A 50 -6.71 26.38 55.45
C LEU A 50 -7.81 26.28 54.35
N VAL A 51 -8.22 25.01 54.16
CA VAL A 51 -9.54 24.50 53.73
C VAL A 51 -9.75 24.14 52.25
N ALA A 52 -10.23 22.91 52.11
CA ALA A 52 -10.40 22.09 50.93
C ALA A 52 -11.73 22.33 50.19
N ALA A 53 -11.71 22.10 48.88
CA ALA A 53 -12.76 21.41 48.13
C ALA A 53 -12.22 21.10 46.72
N VAL A 54 -11.66 19.90 46.54
CA VAL A 54 -11.25 19.41 45.21
C VAL A 54 -12.46 18.75 44.57
N THR A 55 -13.21 19.48 43.74
CA THR A 55 -14.19 18.87 42.84
C THR A 55 -13.46 18.48 41.55
N VAL A 56 -13.09 17.20 41.42
CA VAL A 56 -12.59 16.64 40.16
C VAL A 56 -13.80 16.41 39.25
N THR A 57 -14.16 17.38 38.42
CA THR A 57 -15.01 17.11 37.25
C THR A 57 -14.13 16.52 36.16
N ALA A 58 -14.04 15.18 36.12
CA ALA A 58 -13.54 14.47 34.96
C ALA A 58 -14.54 14.68 33.81
N VAL A 59 -14.21 15.54 32.86
CA VAL A 59 -14.94 15.60 31.59
C VAL A 59 -14.63 14.31 30.85
N VAL A 60 -15.51 13.32 31.00
CA VAL A 60 -15.57 12.17 30.10
C VAL A 60 -16.02 12.72 28.76
N GLY A 61 -15.06 12.99 27.88
CA GLY A 61 -15.31 13.19 26.46
C GLY A 61 -15.82 11.87 25.87
N ALA A 62 -17.10 11.59 26.05
CA ALA A 62 -17.79 10.49 25.40
C ALA A 62 -18.01 10.87 23.93
N GLY A 63 -16.96 10.74 23.12
CA GLY A 63 -17.08 10.62 21.68
C GLY A 63 -17.68 9.25 21.35
N TYR A 64 -19.00 9.11 21.47
CA TYR A 64 -19.73 8.02 20.82
C TYR A 64 -19.78 8.33 19.31
N ALA A 65 -18.66 8.11 18.62
CA ALA A 65 -18.67 7.90 17.19
C ALA A 65 -19.00 6.42 16.96
N TRP A 66 -20.28 6.14 16.76
CA TRP A 66 -20.72 4.86 16.21
C TRP A 66 -20.01 4.57 14.88
N GLY A 67 -19.19 3.53 14.87
CA GLY A 67 -19.20 2.50 13.82
C GLY A 67 -18.83 2.86 12.38
N GLY A 68 -18.21 4.01 12.10
CA GLY A 68 -17.56 4.22 10.81
C GLY A 68 -16.27 3.39 10.73
N ARG A 69 -16.32 2.18 10.16
CA ARG A 69 -15.08 1.55 9.68
C ARG A 69 -14.39 2.54 8.74
N PRO A 70 -13.11 2.87 8.93
CA PRO A 70 -12.40 3.70 7.96
C PRO A 70 -12.49 3.01 6.59
N ASP A 71 -13.02 3.71 5.58
CA ASP A 71 -13.08 3.19 4.22
C ASP A 71 -11.64 3.06 3.72
N PRO A 72 -11.16 1.84 3.39
CA PRO A 72 -9.80 1.62 2.91
C PRO A 72 -9.48 2.46 1.66
N ARG A 73 -10.50 2.97 0.95
CA ARG A 73 -10.34 3.86 -0.21
C ARG A 73 -9.86 5.27 0.12
N THR A 74 -9.86 5.68 1.40
CA THR A 74 -9.41 7.02 1.84
C THR A 74 -8.05 7.02 2.55
N ALA A 75 -7.44 5.85 2.74
CA ALA A 75 -6.11 5.75 3.31
C ALA A 75 -5.04 5.90 2.22
N THR A 76 -4.32 7.02 2.22
CA THR A 76 -3.05 7.19 1.49
C THR A 76 -1.89 6.38 2.10
N ALA A 77 -2.18 5.46 3.02
CA ALA A 77 -1.23 4.47 3.50
C ALA A 77 -1.28 3.25 2.57
N VAL A 78 -0.16 2.95 1.90
CA VAL A 78 0.08 1.64 1.31
C VAL A 78 -0.01 0.62 2.46
N GLN A 79 -1.17 -0.03 2.58
CA GLN A 79 -1.41 -1.03 3.61
C GLN A 79 -0.43 -2.17 3.37
N ALA A 80 0.30 -2.56 4.43
CA ALA A 80 1.10 -3.77 4.40
C ALA A 80 0.21 -4.94 3.95
N PRO A 81 0.70 -5.85 3.08
CA PRO A 81 -0.07 -7.00 2.63
C PRO A 81 -0.62 -7.72 3.86
N PRO A 82 -1.91 -8.08 3.87
CA PRO A 82 -2.42 -8.94 4.92
C PRO A 82 -1.59 -10.25 4.93
N GLY A 83 -1.27 -10.78 6.13
CA GLY A 83 -0.53 -12.03 6.30
C GLY A 83 -1.17 -13.22 5.54
N PRO A 84 -0.52 -14.39 5.46
CA PRO A 84 -0.74 -15.42 4.45
C PRO A 84 -2.21 -15.80 4.32
N LYS A 85 -2.90 -15.14 3.40
CA LYS A 85 -4.32 -15.36 3.10
C LYS A 85 -4.40 -16.13 1.79
N LEU A 86 -5.46 -16.93 1.68
CA LEU A 86 -5.86 -17.54 0.43
C LEU A 86 -6.26 -16.41 -0.53
N GLU A 87 -5.32 -15.97 -1.36
CA GLU A 87 -5.47 -14.85 -2.28
C GLU A 87 -5.97 -15.29 -3.66
N ILE A 88 -6.51 -14.34 -4.42
CA ILE A 88 -6.75 -14.49 -5.85
C ILE A 88 -5.56 -13.86 -6.58
N SER A 89 -4.89 -14.64 -7.42
CA SER A 89 -3.73 -14.23 -8.21
C SER A 89 -4.18 -13.90 -9.63
N VAL A 90 -3.99 -12.66 -10.04
CA VAL A 90 -4.37 -12.14 -11.36
C VAL A 90 -3.11 -11.96 -12.20
N PHE A 91 -2.79 -12.95 -13.01
CA PHE A 91 -1.61 -12.93 -13.87
C PHE A 91 -1.84 -12.07 -15.10
N LEU A 92 -0.87 -11.22 -15.41
CA LEU A 92 -0.93 -10.30 -16.53
C LEU A 92 -0.33 -10.92 -17.79
N CYS A 93 -0.88 -10.53 -18.94
CA CYS A 93 -0.32 -10.88 -20.24
C CYS A 93 1.13 -10.42 -20.35
N LYS A 94 2.00 -11.25 -20.93
CA LYS A 94 3.37 -10.88 -21.29
C LYS A 94 3.61 -10.93 -22.80
N LYS A 95 4.80 -10.53 -23.22
CA LYS A 95 5.22 -10.67 -24.62
C LYS A 95 5.39 -12.16 -24.95
N ARG A 96 4.85 -12.60 -26.09
CA ARG A 96 4.83 -14.03 -26.51
C ARG A 96 4.18 -14.94 -25.47
N ASP A 97 3.09 -14.46 -24.90
CA ASP A 97 2.29 -15.23 -23.96
C ASP A 97 1.56 -16.38 -24.71
N PRO A 98 1.54 -17.62 -24.17
CA PRO A 98 0.84 -18.73 -24.81
C PRO A 98 -0.70 -18.59 -24.79
N PHE A 99 -1.25 -17.66 -24.01
CA PHE A 99 -2.68 -17.44 -23.91
C PHE A 99 -3.22 -16.64 -25.12
N PRO A 100 -4.19 -17.16 -25.90
CA PRO A 100 -4.72 -16.48 -27.09
C PRO A 100 -5.28 -15.07 -26.80
N GLN A 101 -5.85 -14.85 -25.61
CA GLN A 101 -6.35 -13.54 -25.20
C GLN A 101 -5.24 -12.48 -25.03
N CYS A 102 -3.98 -12.90 -24.96
CA CYS A 102 -2.82 -12.03 -24.79
C CYS A 102 -2.11 -11.66 -26.10
N GLU A 103 -2.57 -12.18 -27.25
CA GLU A 103 -1.98 -11.87 -28.55
C GLU A 103 -1.96 -10.33 -28.78
N ASP A 104 -0.74 -9.79 -28.93
CA ASP A 104 -0.39 -8.37 -29.07
C ASP A 104 -1.00 -7.39 -28.04
N ARG A 105 -1.48 -7.90 -26.90
CA ARG A 105 -2.08 -7.09 -25.85
C ARG A 105 -1.11 -6.91 -24.68
N SER A 106 -0.48 -5.74 -24.64
CA SER A 106 0.25 -5.31 -23.45
C SER A 106 -0.72 -4.93 -22.33
N PRO A 107 -0.51 -5.40 -21.09
CA PRO A 107 -1.41 -5.10 -19.98
C PRO A 107 -1.34 -3.62 -19.59
N ASN A 108 -2.48 -2.95 -19.52
CA ASN A 108 -2.58 -1.64 -18.90
C ASN A 108 -2.77 -1.81 -17.38
N ARG A 109 -1.64 -1.89 -16.66
CA ARG A 109 -1.63 -2.12 -15.21
C ARG A 109 -2.49 -1.14 -14.41
N ALA A 110 -2.48 0.14 -14.79
CA ALA A 110 -3.25 1.17 -14.10
C ALA A 110 -4.76 0.90 -14.22
N LYS A 111 -5.24 0.58 -15.42
CA LYS A 111 -6.66 0.25 -15.65
C LYS A 111 -7.08 -1.03 -14.94
N ILE A 112 -6.20 -2.04 -14.89
CA ILE A 112 -6.50 -3.29 -14.18
C ILE A 112 -6.55 -3.03 -12.67
N ALA A 113 -5.59 -2.29 -12.11
CA ALA A 113 -5.59 -1.91 -10.70
C ALA A 113 -6.83 -1.09 -10.33
N GLU A 114 -7.21 -0.12 -11.16
CA GLU A 114 -8.42 0.68 -10.99
C GLU A 114 -9.68 -0.20 -11.00
N ALA A 115 -9.79 -1.11 -11.99
CA ALA A 115 -10.90 -2.04 -12.07
C ALA A 115 -11.00 -2.94 -10.83
N LEU A 116 -9.87 -3.45 -10.31
CA LEU A 116 -9.83 -4.26 -9.09
C LEU A 116 -10.23 -3.45 -7.85
N TRP A 117 -9.69 -2.24 -7.67
CA TRP A 117 -10.01 -1.37 -6.53
C TRP A 117 -11.44 -0.83 -6.53
N SER A 118 -12.04 -0.66 -7.72
CA SER A 118 -13.42 -0.19 -7.85
C SER A 118 -14.45 -1.19 -7.30
N ARG A 119 -14.05 -2.44 -7.10
CA ARG A 119 -14.94 -3.48 -6.58
C ARG A 119 -15.19 -3.29 -5.09
N ARG A 120 -16.42 -3.58 -4.65
CA ARG A 120 -16.80 -3.54 -3.24
C ARG A 120 -16.49 -4.82 -2.47
N ASP A 121 -16.24 -5.90 -3.18
CA ASP A 121 -15.94 -7.23 -2.63
C ASP A 121 -14.43 -7.55 -2.60
N VAL A 122 -13.59 -6.54 -2.87
CA VAL A 122 -12.13 -6.59 -2.77
C VAL A 122 -11.70 -5.72 -1.60
N ALA A 123 -10.99 -6.33 -0.64
CA ALA A 123 -10.48 -5.66 0.55
C ALA A 123 -9.10 -5.01 0.30
N TRP A 124 -8.25 -5.69 -0.47
CA TRP A 124 -6.89 -5.23 -0.73
C TRP A 124 -6.35 -5.77 -2.06
N ILE A 125 -5.49 -4.98 -2.71
CA ILE A 125 -4.68 -5.43 -3.84
C ILE A 125 -3.20 -5.16 -3.61
N GLY A 126 -2.36 -6.11 -4.01
CA GLY A 126 -0.91 -6.01 -4.08
C GLY A 126 -0.44 -6.18 -5.51
N PHE A 127 0.60 -5.47 -5.90
CA PHE A 127 1.26 -5.72 -7.17
C PHE A 127 2.52 -6.54 -6.90
N GLU A 128 2.63 -7.69 -7.57
CA GLU A 128 3.79 -8.56 -7.50
C GLU A 128 4.53 -8.49 -8.84
N ASP A 129 5.78 -8.03 -8.79
CA ASP A 129 6.65 -8.00 -9.95
C ASP A 129 7.37 -9.34 -10.17
N GLN A 130 8.20 -9.42 -11.21
CA GLN A 130 8.90 -10.66 -11.55
C GLN A 130 9.90 -11.11 -10.49
N ALA A 131 10.55 -10.18 -9.80
CA ALA A 131 11.56 -10.49 -8.80
C ALA A 131 10.90 -11.04 -7.53
N GLU A 132 9.84 -10.37 -7.05
CA GLU A 132 9.04 -10.87 -5.94
C GLU A 132 8.39 -12.21 -6.26
N SER A 133 7.89 -12.37 -7.49
CA SER A 133 7.33 -13.66 -7.94
C SER A 133 8.37 -14.77 -8.00
N TYR A 134 9.62 -14.45 -8.34
CA TYR A 134 10.72 -15.42 -8.31
C TYR A 134 11.07 -15.86 -6.88
N GLU A 135 11.10 -14.93 -5.93
CA GLU A 135 11.30 -15.27 -4.51
C GLU A 135 10.18 -16.16 -4.01
N ASN A 136 8.92 -15.80 -4.27
CA ASN A 136 7.78 -16.64 -3.94
C ASN A 136 7.86 -18.02 -4.62
N PHE A 137 8.25 -18.09 -5.89
CA PHE A 137 8.43 -19.35 -6.61
C PHE A 137 9.47 -20.25 -5.95
N LYS A 138 10.63 -19.70 -5.56
CA LYS A 138 11.66 -20.44 -4.82
C LYS A 138 11.14 -20.95 -3.49
N GLU A 139 10.38 -20.13 -2.77
CA GLU A 139 9.81 -20.48 -1.48
C GLU A 139 8.82 -21.65 -1.57
N HIS A 140 7.96 -21.67 -2.59
CA HIS A 140 6.99 -22.74 -2.80
C HIS A 140 7.62 -24.02 -3.38
N ASN A 141 8.75 -23.90 -4.10
CA ASN A 141 9.40 -25.04 -4.78
C ASN A 141 10.73 -25.44 -4.13
N LYS A 142 10.96 -25.10 -2.85
CA LYS A 142 12.24 -25.36 -2.16
C LYS A 142 12.76 -26.79 -2.29
N ALA A 143 11.86 -27.76 -2.37
CA ALA A 143 12.15 -29.18 -2.50
C ALA A 143 12.61 -29.59 -3.91
N ASN A 144 12.28 -28.82 -4.95
CA ASN A 144 12.63 -29.12 -6.34
C ASN A 144 13.71 -28.16 -6.85
N LYS A 145 14.97 -28.48 -6.54
CA LYS A 145 16.13 -27.65 -6.91
C LYS A 145 16.34 -27.55 -8.42
N GLU A 146 16.10 -28.63 -9.15
CA GLU A 146 16.22 -28.68 -10.61
C GLU A 146 15.28 -27.65 -11.26
N LEU A 147 14.03 -27.61 -10.82
CA LEU A 147 13.05 -26.63 -11.27
C LEU A 147 13.47 -25.19 -10.95
N ILE A 148 13.97 -24.92 -9.74
CA ILE A 148 14.45 -23.58 -9.36
C ILE A 148 15.61 -23.13 -10.26
N THR A 149 16.54 -24.04 -10.60
CA THR A 149 17.70 -23.71 -11.44
C THR A 149 17.36 -23.52 -12.92
N ALA A 150 16.28 -24.15 -13.40
CA ALA A 150 15.85 -24.07 -14.80
C ALA A 150 15.11 -22.76 -15.13
N ILE A 151 14.64 -22.04 -14.11
CA ILE A 151 13.76 -20.88 -14.26
C ILE A 151 14.52 -19.59 -13.92
N GLN A 152 14.38 -18.57 -14.77
CA GLN A 152 14.93 -17.25 -14.55
C GLN A 152 13.86 -16.27 -14.06
N VAL A 153 14.28 -15.17 -13.43
CA VAL A 153 13.38 -14.09 -12.99
C VAL A 153 12.48 -13.60 -14.13
N LYS A 154 13.04 -13.44 -15.34
CA LYS A 154 12.28 -12.97 -16.52
C LYS A 154 11.15 -13.91 -16.95
N ASP A 155 11.22 -15.18 -16.56
CA ASP A 155 10.21 -16.18 -16.90
C ASP A 155 9.00 -16.09 -15.96
N MET A 156 9.18 -15.43 -14.81
CA MET A 156 8.14 -15.24 -13.82
C MET A 156 7.04 -14.30 -14.32
N PRO A 157 5.78 -14.65 -14.03
CA PRO A 157 4.66 -13.80 -14.40
C PRO A 157 4.59 -12.58 -13.48
N ILE A 158 4.10 -11.48 -14.02
CA ILE A 158 3.70 -10.32 -13.22
C ILE A 158 2.25 -10.55 -12.80
N SER A 159 1.89 -10.19 -11.57
CA SER A 159 0.52 -10.40 -11.10
C SER A 159 0.02 -9.32 -10.15
N PHE A 160 -1.31 -9.24 -10.02
CA PHE A 160 -1.94 -8.63 -8.85
C PHE A 160 -2.39 -9.72 -7.87
N ARG A 161 -2.05 -9.54 -6.60
CA ARG A 161 -2.55 -10.31 -5.47
C ARG A 161 -3.80 -9.64 -4.94
N VAL A 162 -4.92 -10.33 -4.93
CA VAL A 162 -6.21 -9.78 -4.53
C VAL A 162 -6.68 -10.51 -3.28
N THR A 163 -6.93 -9.75 -2.22
CA THR A 163 -7.60 -10.26 -1.01
C THR A 163 -9.08 -9.89 -1.08
N PRO A 164 -9.99 -10.87 -1.16
CA PRO A 164 -11.43 -10.61 -1.09
C PRO A 164 -11.86 -10.12 0.28
N GLU A 165 -12.96 -9.37 0.32
CA GLU A 165 -13.67 -9.08 1.58
C GLU A 165 -14.17 -10.38 2.24
N PRO A 166 -14.31 -10.43 3.58
CA PRO A 166 -14.91 -11.57 4.25
C PRO A 166 -16.32 -11.86 3.73
N GLY A 167 -16.58 -13.10 3.29
CA GLY A 167 -17.87 -13.51 2.73
C GLY A 167 -18.10 -13.10 1.28
N ALA A 168 -17.11 -12.51 0.60
CA ALA A 168 -17.19 -12.20 -0.82
C ALA A 168 -17.36 -13.47 -1.67
N ASP A 169 -18.13 -13.35 -2.75
CA ASP A 169 -18.21 -14.39 -3.78
C ASP A 169 -16.94 -14.38 -4.63
N ARG A 170 -16.01 -15.27 -4.29
CA ARG A 170 -14.72 -15.39 -4.97
C ARG A 170 -14.87 -15.81 -6.44
N LYS A 171 -15.87 -16.64 -6.77
CA LYS A 171 -16.15 -17.04 -8.16
C LYS A 171 -16.60 -15.85 -8.98
N ALA A 172 -17.43 -14.98 -8.42
CA ALA A 172 -17.84 -13.73 -9.08
C ALA A 172 -16.66 -12.78 -9.31
N ILE A 173 -15.73 -12.66 -8.35
CA ILE A 173 -14.50 -11.89 -8.53
C ILE A 173 -13.67 -12.48 -9.68
N VAL A 174 -13.40 -13.78 -9.65
CA VAL A 174 -12.62 -14.46 -10.70
C VAL A 174 -13.26 -14.28 -12.08
N ALA A 175 -14.57 -14.48 -12.20
CA ALA A 175 -15.29 -14.35 -13.46
C ALA A 175 -15.19 -12.93 -14.03
N ALA A 176 -15.38 -11.91 -13.20
CA ALA A 176 -15.28 -10.52 -13.64
C ALA A 176 -13.84 -10.16 -14.04
N VAL A 177 -12.85 -10.55 -13.25
CA VAL A 177 -11.43 -10.20 -13.51
C VAL A 177 -10.90 -10.89 -14.76
N ARG A 178 -11.33 -12.11 -15.07
CA ARG A 178 -10.95 -12.83 -16.29
C ARG A 178 -11.33 -12.10 -17.58
N THR A 179 -12.36 -11.24 -17.54
CA THR A 179 -12.79 -10.47 -18.72
C THR A 179 -11.97 -9.20 -18.94
N LEU A 180 -11.09 -8.82 -18.01
CA LEU A 180 -10.31 -7.59 -18.12
C LEU A 180 -9.25 -7.71 -19.23
N PRO A 181 -9.13 -6.71 -20.13
CA PRO A 181 -8.07 -6.68 -21.13
C PRO A 181 -6.68 -6.70 -20.49
N GLY A 182 -5.81 -7.58 -20.96
CA GLY A 182 -4.44 -7.73 -20.43
C GLY A 182 -4.31 -8.68 -19.25
N VAL A 183 -5.39 -9.38 -18.85
CA VAL A 183 -5.33 -10.50 -17.91
C VAL A 183 -5.11 -11.80 -18.67
N ALA A 184 -4.04 -12.51 -18.30
CA ALA A 184 -3.69 -13.82 -18.85
C ALA A 184 -4.46 -14.93 -18.15
N ASN A 185 -4.39 -14.98 -16.82
CA ASN A 185 -5.03 -16.04 -16.05
C ASN A 185 -5.41 -15.52 -14.65
N VAL A 186 -6.39 -16.15 -14.03
CA VAL A 186 -6.83 -15.85 -12.67
C VAL A 186 -6.94 -17.14 -11.89
N ILE A 187 -6.14 -17.25 -10.83
CA ILE A 187 -6.07 -18.42 -9.95
C ILE A 187 -6.53 -18.01 -8.56
N ASP A 188 -7.54 -18.70 -8.04
CA ASP A 188 -7.93 -18.59 -6.64
C ASP A 188 -7.15 -19.62 -5.82
N GLN A 189 -6.23 -19.16 -4.96
CA GLN A 189 -5.44 -20.04 -4.10
C GLN A 189 -6.30 -20.74 -3.04
N GLY A 190 -7.45 -20.16 -2.68
CA GLY A 190 -8.44 -20.79 -1.79
C GLY A 190 -9.02 -22.08 -2.37
N CYS A 191 -9.12 -22.14 -3.70
CA CYS A 191 -9.57 -23.32 -4.41
C CYS A 191 -8.55 -24.45 -4.46
N LEU A 192 -7.28 -24.15 -4.22
CA LEU A 192 -6.19 -25.14 -4.21
C LEU A 192 -5.90 -25.67 -2.80
N SER A 193 -6.52 -25.07 -1.79
CA SER A 193 -6.44 -25.54 -0.40
C SER A 193 -7.18 -26.87 -0.22
N PRO A 194 -6.76 -27.75 0.69
CA PRO A 194 -7.48 -28.99 1.03
C PRO A 194 -8.94 -28.78 1.41
N GLU A 195 -9.31 -27.57 1.87
CA GLU A 195 -10.68 -27.22 2.22
C GLU A 195 -11.57 -26.90 1.00
N GLY A 196 -11.00 -26.74 -0.20
CA GLY A 196 -11.70 -26.72 -1.48
C GLY A 196 -12.87 -25.73 -1.61
N LYS A 197 -12.87 -24.61 -0.86
CA LYS A 197 -13.98 -23.66 -0.84
C LYS A 197 -13.98 -22.79 -2.10
N CYS A 198 -14.62 -23.32 -3.14
CA CYS A 198 -15.13 -22.61 -4.32
C CYS A 198 -16.62 -22.92 -4.44
#